data_AF-A0A392QED3-F1
#
_entry.id   AF-A0A392QED3-F1
#
_cell.length_a   1.000
_cell.length_b   1.000
_cell.length_c   1.000
_cell.angle_alpha   90.00
_cell.angle_beta   90.00
_cell.angle_gamma   90.00
#
_symmetry.space_group_name_H-M   'P 1'
#
loop_
_entity.id
_entity.type
_entity.pdbx_description
1 polymer ?
#
loop_
_entity_poly.entity_id
_entity_poly.type
_entity_poly.pdbx_seq_one_letter_code
_entity_poly.pdbx_strand_id
1 'polypeptide(L)'
;MEASFFGNLDQRNHVMGGGHPRTPFYQAFLKLAKSIWLLHKLAYSFEPNVKVFQVKGGSEFSDVYMESVVKNLIMDENDEKPKVGLMVMPGFWIGGSVIQSKVYLSGMKVAE
;
A
#
# COMPACT_ATOMS: atom_id res chain seq x y z
N MET A 1 -11.09 -2.45 -8.87
CA MET A 1 -10.06 -3.51 -8.89
C MET A 1 -10.44 -4.60 -9.86
N GLU A 2 -11.48 -5.42 -9.62
CA GLU A 2 -11.88 -6.50 -10.56
C GLU A 2 -12.18 -5.98 -11.97
N ALA A 3 -12.96 -4.91 -12.11
CA ALA A 3 -13.20 -4.30 -13.41
C ALA A 3 -11.91 -3.79 -14.10
N SER A 4 -10.89 -3.41 -13.34
CA SER A 4 -9.60 -2.95 -13.87
C SER A 4 -8.71 -4.12 -14.31
N PHE A 5 -8.77 -5.26 -13.61
CA PHE A 5 -7.98 -6.45 -13.95
C PHE A 5 -8.63 -7.34 -15.01
N PHE A 6 -9.96 -7.46 -14.98
CA PHE A 6 -10.72 -8.45 -15.76
C PHE A 6 -11.73 -7.81 -16.73
N GLY A 7 -11.95 -6.49 -16.66
CA GLY A 7 -12.93 -5.80 -17.51
C GLY A 7 -14.40 -6.09 -17.15
N ASN A 8 -14.66 -6.89 -16.10
CA ASN A 8 -16.00 -7.26 -15.64
C ASN A 8 -16.05 -7.44 -14.12
N LEU A 9 -17.25 -7.74 -13.58
CA LEU A 9 -17.52 -7.94 -12.14
C LEU A 9 -18.05 -9.36 -11.85
N ASP A 10 -17.79 -10.32 -12.74
CA ASP A 10 -18.38 -11.65 -12.66
C ASP A 10 -17.93 -12.40 -11.39
N GLN A 11 -16.67 -12.19 -10.99
CA GLN A 11 -16.13 -12.78 -9.76
C GLN A 11 -16.87 -12.25 -8.51
N ARG A 12 -17.02 -10.93 -8.36
CA ARG A 12 -17.82 -10.35 -7.29
C ARG A 12 -19.24 -10.89 -7.28
N ASN A 13 -19.91 -10.92 -8.43
CA ASN A 13 -21.29 -11.39 -8.52
C ASN A 13 -21.41 -12.87 -8.09
N HIS A 14 -20.47 -13.71 -8.51
CA HIS A 14 -20.41 -15.10 -8.09
C HIS A 14 -20.22 -15.24 -6.57
N VAL A 15 -19.34 -14.42 -5.97
CA VAL A 15 -19.12 -14.40 -4.51
C VAL A 15 -20.34 -13.89 -3.75
N MET A 16 -21.00 -12.84 -4.23
CA MET A 16 -22.23 -12.32 -3.64
C MET A 16 -23.38 -13.34 -3.72
N GLY A 17 -23.39 -14.21 -4.72
CA GLY A 17 -24.30 -15.35 -4.84
C GLY A 17 -23.95 -16.54 -3.92
N GLY A 18 -22.95 -16.42 -3.05
CA GLY A 18 -22.50 -17.49 -2.15
C GLY A 18 -21.47 -18.44 -2.75
N GLY A 19 -21.00 -18.19 -3.97
CA GLY A 19 -19.95 -18.97 -4.61
C GLY A 19 -18.56 -18.61 -4.08
N HIS A 20 -17.66 -19.58 -4.02
CA HIS A 20 -16.27 -19.36 -3.61
C HIS A 20 -15.32 -19.94 -4.66
N PRO A 21 -14.88 -19.13 -5.64
CA PRO A 21 -14.13 -19.62 -6.77
C PRO A 21 -12.71 -20.02 -6.36
N ARG A 22 -12.19 -21.13 -6.88
CA ARG A 22 -10.80 -21.58 -6.60
C ARG A 22 -9.77 -20.93 -7.52
N THR A 23 -10.00 -19.68 -7.93
CA THR A 23 -9.07 -18.96 -8.81
C THR A 23 -7.85 -18.48 -8.03
N PRO A 24 -6.67 -18.35 -8.66
CA PRO A 24 -5.48 -17.81 -8.01
C PRO A 24 -5.71 -16.41 -7.41
N PHE A 25 -6.44 -15.55 -8.13
CA PHE A 25 -6.81 -14.21 -7.65
C PHE A 25 -7.64 -14.26 -6.37
N TYR A 26 -8.70 -15.08 -6.33
CA TYR A 26 -9.56 -15.19 -5.16
C TYR A 26 -8.82 -15.72 -3.94
N GLN A 27 -7.96 -16.73 -4.14
CA GLN A 27 -7.11 -17.26 -3.07
C GLN A 27 -6.12 -16.20 -2.56
N ALA A 28 -5.50 -15.42 -3.45
CA ALA A 28 -4.61 -14.33 -3.07
C ALA A 28 -5.37 -13.24 -2.28
N PHE A 29 -6.58 -12.88 -2.74
CA PHE A 29 -7.45 -11.92 -2.06
C PHE A 29 -7.83 -12.39 -0.64
N LEU A 30 -8.21 -13.66 -0.47
CA LEU A 30 -8.51 -14.22 0.85
C LEU A 30 -7.31 -14.22 1.79
N LYS A 31 -6.11 -14.59 1.29
CA LYS A 31 -4.87 -14.53 2.06
C LYS A 31 -4.58 -13.09 2.51
N LEU A 32 -4.77 -12.12 1.62
CA LEU A 32 -4.64 -10.69 1.93
C LEU A 32 -5.65 -10.26 3.00
N ALA A 33 -6.93 -10.56 2.83
CA ALA A 33 -7.99 -10.19 3.76
C ALA A 33 -7.73 -10.76 5.18
N LYS A 34 -7.32 -12.04 5.26
CA LYS A 34 -6.94 -12.67 6.54
C LYS A 34 -5.74 -11.96 7.17
N SER A 35 -4.73 -11.61 6.38
CA SER A 35 -3.53 -10.92 6.87
C SER A 35 -3.85 -9.53 7.42
N ILE A 36 -4.71 -8.77 6.72
CA ILE A 36 -5.19 -7.45 7.17
C ILE A 36 -5.96 -7.59 8.50
N TRP A 37 -6.83 -8.60 8.61
CA TRP A 37 -7.58 -8.83 9.86
C TRP A 37 -6.66 -9.16 11.04
N LEU A 38 -5.65 -10.01 10.84
CA LEU A 38 -4.65 -10.32 11.87
C LEU A 38 -3.82 -9.10 12.25
N LEU A 39 -3.38 -8.32 11.27
CA LEU A 39 -2.65 -7.07 11.50
C LEU A 39 -3.48 -6.09 12.33
N HIS A 40 -4.76 -5.95 12.04
CA HIS A 40 -5.67 -5.10 12.80
C HIS A 40 -5.78 -5.57 14.25
N LYS A 41 -6.01 -6.87 14.49
CA LYS A 41 -6.01 -7.40 15.87
C LYS A 41 -4.70 -7.13 16.60
N LEU A 42 -3.57 -7.35 15.93
CA LEU A 42 -2.26 -7.12 16.50
C LEU A 42 -2.06 -5.65 16.87
N ALA A 43 -2.39 -4.72 15.97
CA ALA A 43 -2.29 -3.28 16.20
C ALA A 43 -3.08 -2.81 17.44
N TYR A 44 -4.26 -3.40 17.69
CA TYR A 44 -5.10 -3.11 18.85
C TYR A 44 -4.72 -3.89 20.12
N SER A 45 -3.79 -4.85 20.03
CA SER A 45 -3.30 -5.57 21.21
C SER A 45 -2.15 -4.83 21.92
N PHE A 46 -1.59 -3.79 21.30
CA PHE A 46 -0.52 -2.98 21.89
C PHE A 46 -1.07 -1.86 22.78
N GLU A 47 -0.32 -1.51 23.82
CA GLU A 47 -0.59 -0.36 24.66
C GLU A 47 0.66 0.56 24.68
N PRO A 48 0.59 1.79 24.14
CA PRO A 48 -0.54 2.41 23.43
C PRO A 48 -0.79 1.82 22.03
N ASN A 49 -2.04 1.93 21.55
CA ASN A 49 -2.44 1.43 20.24
C ASN A 49 -1.55 1.97 19.10
N VAL A 50 -1.22 1.09 18.16
CA VAL A 50 -0.50 1.47 16.93
C VAL A 50 -1.39 2.37 16.06
N LYS A 51 -0.87 3.52 15.64
CA LYS A 51 -1.58 4.41 14.71
C LYS A 51 -1.12 4.14 13.28
N VAL A 52 -2.06 3.92 12.38
CA VAL A 52 -1.79 3.73 10.94
C VAL A 52 -1.98 5.07 10.23
N PHE A 53 -1.04 5.45 9.35
CA PHE A 53 -1.20 6.61 8.49
C PHE A 53 -1.10 6.23 7.01
N GLN A 54 -1.80 6.98 6.18
CA GLN A 54 -1.87 6.78 4.73
C GLN A 54 -1.35 8.02 4.02
N VAL A 55 -0.64 7.80 2.92
CA VAL A 55 -0.10 8.86 2.08
C VAL A 55 -0.94 8.98 0.81
N LYS A 56 -1.30 10.21 0.45
CA LYS A 56 -2.12 10.49 -0.73
C LYS A 56 -1.23 10.62 -1.97
N GLY A 57 -1.74 10.16 -3.12
CA GLY A 57 -1.12 10.46 -4.42
C GLY A 57 -1.04 11.98 -4.64
N GLY A 58 0.10 12.44 -5.14
CA GLY A 58 0.45 13.85 -5.34
C GLY A 58 1.09 14.53 -4.12
N SER A 59 1.15 13.88 -2.95
CA SER A 59 1.86 14.42 -1.79
C SER A 59 3.37 14.49 -2.03
N GLU A 60 4.03 15.50 -1.47
CA GLU A 60 5.50 15.57 -1.49
C GLU A 60 6.11 14.41 -0.71
N PHE A 61 7.20 13.86 -1.25
CA PHE A 61 7.98 12.83 -0.60
C PHE A 61 8.66 13.38 0.65
N SER A 62 8.56 12.62 1.73
CA SER A 62 9.29 12.87 2.97
C SER A 62 10.00 11.59 3.36
N ASP A 63 11.32 11.61 3.31
CA ASP A 63 12.20 10.55 3.75
C ASP A 63 12.03 10.19 5.23
N VAL A 64 11.47 11.08 6.07
CA VAL A 64 11.13 10.77 7.47
C VAL A 64 9.93 9.82 7.57
N TYR A 65 8.93 9.95 6.69
CA TYR A 65 7.67 9.21 6.79
C TYR A 65 7.47 8.18 5.68
N MET A 66 8.31 8.20 4.65
CA MET A 66 8.10 7.44 3.42
C MET A 66 9.38 6.76 2.96
N GLU A 67 9.23 5.57 2.41
CA GLU A 67 10.31 4.78 1.79
C GLU A 67 9.92 4.52 0.33
N SER A 68 10.80 4.85 -0.61
CA SER A 68 10.60 4.47 -2.01
C SER A 68 10.77 2.96 -2.19
N VAL A 69 9.81 2.31 -2.86
CA VAL A 69 9.95 0.90 -3.22
C VAL A 69 10.95 0.67 -4.36
N VAL A 70 11.25 1.71 -5.14
CA VAL A 70 12.28 1.68 -6.19
C VAL A 70 13.58 2.24 -5.61
N LYS A 71 14.66 1.47 -5.75
CA LYS A 71 16.01 1.88 -5.32
C LYS A 71 16.71 2.64 -6.46
N ASN A 72 17.77 3.40 -6.13
CA ASN A 72 18.63 4.09 -7.09
C ASN A 72 17.90 5.14 -7.96
N LEU A 73 17.01 5.92 -7.35
CA LEU A 73 16.36 7.02 -8.04
C LEU A 73 17.31 8.21 -8.12
N ILE A 74 17.47 8.76 -9.32
CA ILE A 74 18.28 9.96 -9.56
C ILE A 74 17.39 11.17 -9.26
N MET A 75 17.85 12.02 -8.35
CA MET A 75 17.25 13.32 -8.09
C MET A 75 18.12 14.37 -8.79
N ASP A 76 17.56 15.09 -9.77
CA ASP A 76 18.22 16.29 -10.29
C ASP A 76 18.16 17.37 -9.19
N GLU A 77 19.31 17.98 -8.86
CA GLU A 77 19.43 18.97 -7.76
C GLU A 77 18.55 20.22 -7.95
N ASN A 78 17.98 20.39 -9.15
CA ASN A 78 17.15 21.52 -9.56
C ASN A 78 15.64 21.19 -9.60
N ASP A 79 15.25 19.94 -9.34
CA ASP A 79 13.85 19.50 -9.43
C ASP A 79 13.07 19.71 -8.12
N GLU A 80 11.77 19.98 -8.29
CA GLU A 80 10.77 19.95 -7.20
C GLU A 80 10.87 18.62 -6.43
N LYS A 81 10.60 18.64 -5.12
CA LYS A 81 10.58 17.40 -4.32
C LYS A 81 9.73 16.32 -5.01
N PRO A 82 10.21 15.07 -5.09
CA PRO A 82 9.48 14.00 -5.73
C PRO A 82 8.09 13.86 -5.15
N LYS A 83 7.10 13.61 -6.00
CA LYS A 83 5.71 13.42 -5.56
C LYS A 83 5.38 11.94 -5.51
N VAL A 84 4.49 11.59 -4.59
CA VAL A 84 3.98 10.24 -4.43
C VAL A 84 3.05 9.92 -5.59
N GLY A 85 3.39 8.94 -6.41
CA GLY A 85 2.48 8.41 -7.43
C GLY A 85 1.46 7.46 -6.83
N LEU A 86 1.93 6.52 -6.00
CA LEU A 86 1.10 5.47 -5.42
C LEU A 86 1.63 5.02 -4.05
N MET A 87 0.75 4.87 -3.07
CA MET A 87 1.08 4.20 -1.81
C MET A 87 0.93 2.69 -1.97
N VAL A 88 2.01 1.96 -1.66
CA VAL A 88 2.10 0.49 -1.72
C VAL A 88 1.81 -0.12 -0.36
N MET A 89 2.34 0.47 0.70
CA MET A 89 2.05 0.07 2.08
C MET A 89 1.83 1.31 2.96
N PRO A 90 0.86 1.27 3.89
CA PRO A 90 0.68 2.34 4.86
C PRO A 90 1.88 2.42 5.81
N GLY A 91 2.04 3.57 6.46
CA GLY A 91 3.01 3.74 7.54
C GLY A 91 2.37 3.55 8.92
N PHE A 92 3.21 3.37 9.94
CA PHE A 92 2.77 3.08 11.31
C PHE A 92 3.53 3.93 12.32
N TRP A 93 2.84 4.41 13.36
CA TRP A 93 3.44 5.02 14.54
C TRP A 93 3.30 4.07 15.73
N ILE A 94 4.43 3.68 16.31
CA ILE A 94 4.53 2.69 17.38
C ILE A 94 5.50 3.22 18.44
N GLY A 95 5.01 3.50 19.65
CA GLY A 95 5.89 3.86 20.78
C GLY A 95 6.84 5.03 20.53
N GLY A 96 6.44 6.03 19.73
CA GLY A 96 7.28 7.17 19.36
C GLY A 96 8.21 6.94 18.16
N SER A 97 8.23 5.73 17.59
CA SER A 97 8.94 5.40 16.36
C SER A 97 7.99 5.37 15.16
N VAL A 98 8.54 5.67 13.96
CA VAL A 98 7.82 5.65 12.69
C VAL A 98 8.32 4.47 11.85
N ILE A 99 7.39 3.62 11.43
CA ILE A 99 7.61 2.72 10.30
C ILE A 99 7.11 3.45 9.05
N GLN A 100 8.01 3.69 8.11
CA GLN A 100 7.74 4.47 6.91
C GLN A 100 6.67 3.81 6.03
N SER A 101 5.86 4.64 5.37
CA SER A 101 4.94 4.21 4.32
C SER A 101 5.74 3.89 3.06
N LYS A 102 5.49 2.74 2.45
CA LYS A 102 6.12 2.39 1.17
C LYS A 102 5.37 3.03 0.02
N VAL A 103 6.08 3.78 -0.81
CA VAL A 103 5.49 4.56 -1.92
C VAL A 103 6.27 4.36 -3.22
N TYR A 104 5.55 4.46 -4.35
CA TYR A 104 6.15 4.76 -5.65
C TYR A 104 6.17 6.26 -5.84
N LEU A 105 7.30 6.76 -6.34
CA LEU A 105 7.47 8.16 -6.68
C LEU A 105 7.19 8.38 -8.17
N SER A 106 6.51 9.47 -8.48
CA SER A 106 6.20 9.89 -9.84
C SER A 106 7.21 10.91 -10.33
N GLY A 107 7.57 10.85 -11.61
CA GLY A 107 8.44 11.84 -12.25
C GLY A 107 9.93 11.65 -11.99
N MET A 108 10.35 10.51 -11.43
CA MET A 108 11.77 10.22 -11.16
C MET A 108 12.38 9.34 -12.24
N LYS A 109 13.64 9.59 -12.57
CA LYS A 109 14.46 8.70 -13.42
C LYS A 109 15.15 7.65 -12.56
N VAL A 110 15.25 6.43 -13.07
CA VAL A 110 15.94 5.31 -12.42
C VAL A 110 17.36 5.25 -12.99
N ALA A 111 18.38 5.18 -12.14
CA ALA A 111 19.74 4.87 -12.59
C ALA A 111 19.81 3.37 -12.97
N GLU A 112 20.33 3.09 -14.15
CA GLU A 112 20.62 1.72 -14.62
C GLU A 112 21.78 1.09 -13.85
#